data_AF-A0A4Q4CN63-F1
#
_entry.id   AF-A0A4Q4CN63-F1
#
_cell.length_a   1.000
_cell.length_b   1.000
_cell.length_c   1.000
_cell.angle_alpha   90.00
_cell.angle_beta   90.00
_cell.angle_gamma   90.00
#
_symmetry.space_group_name_H-M   'P 1'
#
loop_
_entity.id
_entity.type
_entity.pdbx_description
1 polymer ?
#
loop_
_entity_poly.entity_id
_entity_poly.type
_entity_poly.pdbx_seq_one_letter_code
_entity_poly.pdbx_strand_id
1 'polypeptide(L)' 'MSDEYEMLAEVPAETDYLHLRRASGLSPKSPEQARPALAGGWAACHVRHVPSGRTVAMGRVIGDGGWYF' A
#
# COMPACT_ATOMS: atom_id res chain seq x y z
N MET A 1 -9.91 -23.05 6.93
CA MET A 1 -9.72 -21.59 6.95
C MET A 1 -9.97 -21.15 5.53
N SER A 2 -11.00 -20.35 5.28
CA SER A 2 -11.25 -19.84 3.94
C SER A 2 -10.15 -18.83 3.60
N ASP A 3 -9.49 -19.00 2.45
CA ASP A 3 -8.48 -18.08 1.91
C ASP A 3 -9.15 -16.78 1.41
N GLU A 4 -9.90 -16.10 2.28
CA GLU A 4 -10.63 -14.86 1.95
C GLU A 4 -9.72 -13.66 1.78
N TYR A 5 -8.46 -13.80 2.21
CA TYR A 5 -7.44 -12.77 2.12
C TYR A 5 -6.17 -13.33 1.49
N GLU A 6 -5.63 -12.59 0.54
CA GLU A 6 -4.39 -12.92 -0.15
C GLU A 6 -3.39 -11.80 0.07
N MET A 7 -2.14 -12.17 0.38
CA MET A 7 -1.02 -11.23 0.46
C MET A 7 -0.25 -11.23 -0.86
N LEU A 8 -0.11 -10.05 -1.46
CA LEU A 8 0.60 -9.81 -2.70
C LEU A 8 1.90 -9.07 -2.39
N ALA A 9 3.04 -9.62 -2.80
CA ALA A 9 4.39 -9.08 -2.55
C ALA A 9 4.76 -7.97 -3.55
N GLU A 10 3.87 -7.00 -3.70
CA GLU A 10 4.02 -5.85 -4.59
C GLU A 10 3.31 -4.62 -4.00
N VAL A 11 3.59 -3.45 -4.56
CA VAL A 11 2.89 -2.21 -4.18
C VAL A 11 1.41 -2.27 -4.57
N PRO A 12 0.50 -1.71 -3.76
CA PRO A 12 -0.90 -1.57 -4.16
C PRO A 12 -1.03 -0.53 -5.28
N ALA A 13 -2.21 -0.48 -5.91
CA ALA A 13 -2.55 0.61 -6.82
C ALA A 13 -2.45 1.98 -6.14
N GLU A 14 -2.13 3.03 -6.90
CA GLU A 14 -1.97 4.41 -6.39
C GLU A 14 -3.21 4.89 -5.63
N THR A 15 -4.40 4.59 -6.16
CA THR A 15 -5.70 4.94 -5.55
C THR A 15 -5.90 4.24 -4.21
N ASP A 16 -5.49 2.97 -4.11
CA ASP A 16 -5.63 2.17 -2.89
C ASP A 16 -4.64 2.63 -1.83
N TYR A 17 -3.40 2.96 -2.21
CA TYR A 17 -2.42 3.57 -1.32
C TYR A 17 -2.98 4.86 -0.70
N LEU A 18 -3.49 5.77 -1.54
CA LEU A 18 -4.05 7.05 -1.09
C LEU A 18 -5.27 6.85 -0.19
N HIS A 19 -6.15 5.92 -0.55
CA HIS A 19 -7.33 5.58 0.26
C HIS A 19 -6.93 4.99 1.62
N LEU A 20 -6.06 3.98 1.64
CA LEU A 20 -5.63 3.30 2.85
C LEU A 20 -4.90 4.23 3.82
N ARG A 21 -4.08 5.17 3.32
CA ARG A 21 -3.48 6.19 4.20
C ARG A 21 -4.56 6.98 4.94
N ARG A 22 -5.54 7.51 4.21
CA ARG A 22 -6.63 8.31 4.80
C ARG A 22 -7.48 7.47 5.76
N ALA A 23 -7.90 6.29 5.33
CA ALA A 23 -8.76 5.40 6.11
C ALA A 23 -8.07 4.88 7.39
N SER A 24 -6.74 4.76 7.37
CA SER A 24 -5.94 4.29 8.52
C SER A 24 -5.39 5.42 9.39
N GLY A 25 -5.82 6.67 9.17
CA GLY A 25 -5.38 7.83 9.96
C GLY A 25 -3.92 8.26 9.71
N LEU A 26 -3.28 7.77 8.65
CA LEU A 26 -1.95 8.22 8.24
C LEU A 26 -2.05 9.58 7.54
N SER A 27 -0.95 10.36 7.56
CA SER A 27 -0.90 11.65 6.89
C SER A 27 -1.29 11.51 5.41
N PRO A 28 -2.32 12.24 4.92
CA PRO A 28 -2.73 12.19 3.53
C PRO A 28 -1.60 12.61 2.58
N LYS A 29 -1.64 12.09 1.36
CA LYS A 29 -0.69 12.40 0.29
C LYS A 29 -1.43 12.78 -0.99
N SER A 30 -0.77 13.52 -1.88
CA SER A 30 -1.24 13.75 -3.24
C SER A 30 -0.81 12.60 -4.17
N PRO A 31 -1.46 12.43 -5.33
CA PRO A 31 -1.01 11.52 -6.39
C PRO A 31 0.47 11.72 -6.76
N GLU A 32 0.92 12.97 -6.88
CA GLU A 32 2.30 13.33 -7.21
C GLU A 32 3.29 12.89 -6.13
N GLN A 33 2.87 12.91 -4.86
CA GLN A 33 3.68 12.39 -3.75
C GLN A 33 3.66 10.86 -3.66
N ALA A 34 2.58 10.22 -4.11
CA ALA A 34 2.39 8.77 -4.03
C ALA A 34 3.26 8.02 -5.03
N ARG A 35 3.35 8.48 -6.29
CA ARG A 35 4.12 7.80 -7.36
C ARG A 35 5.57 7.48 -6.97
N PRO A 36 6.40 8.47 -6.63
CA PRO A 36 7.77 8.23 -6.16
C PRO A 36 7.83 7.49 -4.82
N ALA A 37 6.82 7.58 -3.95
CA ALA A 37 6.77 6.75 -2.76
C ALA A 37 6.54 5.28 -3.11
N LEU A 38 5.67 4.95 -4.07
CA LEU A 38 5.44 3.57 -4.51
C LEU A 38 6.63 3.02 -5.31
N ALA A 39 7.31 3.85 -6.10
CA ALA A 39 8.53 3.47 -6.81
C ALA A 39 9.75 3.33 -5.88
N GLY A 40 9.81 4.12 -4.79
CA GLY A 40 10.94 4.20 -3.87
C GLY A 40 10.70 3.42 -2.58
N GLY A 41 11.16 2.18 -2.52
CA GLY A 41 11.15 1.34 -1.32
C GLY A 41 11.95 0.06 -1.53
N TRP A 42 12.37 -0.59 -0.45
CA TRP A 42 13.10 -1.85 -0.56
C TRP A 42 12.14 -3.03 -0.78
N ALA A 43 11.01 -3.03 -0.07
CA ALA A 43 9.97 -4.03 -0.23
C ALA A 43 8.59 -3.41 0.02
N ALA A 44 7.57 -4.00 -0.60
CA ALA A 44 6.17 -3.65 -0.37
C ALA A 44 5.31 -4.90 -0.44
N CYS A 45 4.19 -4.87 0.27
CA CYS A 45 3.12 -5.83 0.12
C CYS A 45 1.76 -5.17 0.35
N HIS A 46 0.71 -5.82 -0.14
CA HIS A 46 -0.66 -5.47 0.17
C HIS A 46 -1.53 -6.71 0.37
N VAL A 47 -2.64 -6.54 1.08
CA VAL A 47 -3.63 -7.60 1.31
C VAL A 47 -4.87 -7.30 0.49
N ARG A 48 -5.31 -8.29 -0.29
CA ARG A 48 -6.55 -8.27 -1.06
C ARG A 48 -7.60 -9.15 -0.40
N HIS A 49 -8.79 -8.61 -0.18
CA HIS A 49 -9.96 -9.42 0.17
C HIS A 49 -10.51 -10.07 -1.11
N VAL A 50 -10.33 -11.38 -1.24
CA VAL A 50 -10.59 -12.14 -2.48
C VAL A 50 -12.05 -12.00 -2.94
N PRO A 51 -13.08 -12.15 -2.09
CA PRO A 51 -14.47 -12.03 -2.54
C PRO A 51 -14.85 -10.66 -3.11
N SER A 52 -14.25 -9.56 -2.61
CA SER A 52 -14.57 -8.21 -3.09
C SER A 52 -13.54 -7.65 -4.08
N GLY A 53 -12.40 -8.32 -4.25
CA GLY A 53 -11.26 -7.83 -5.04
C GLY A 53 -10.58 -6.57 -4.47
N ARG A 54 -10.97 -6.09 -3.28
CA ARG A 54 -10.48 -4.82 -2.73
C ARG A 54 -9.15 -5.00 -1.99
N THR A 55 -8.23 -4.06 -2.18
CA THR A 55 -7.09 -3.87 -1.30
C THR A 55 -7.57 -3.36 0.06
N VAL A 56 -7.22 -4.06 1.14
CA VAL A 56 -7.69 -3.76 2.50
C VAL A 56 -6.58 -3.42 3.48
N ALA A 57 -5.32 -3.75 3.15
CA ALA A 57 -4.16 -3.39 3.94
C ALA A 57 -2.93 -3.25 3.05
N MET A 58 -1.91 -2.54 3.53
CA MET A 58 -0.62 -2.39 2.86
C MET A 58 0.51 -2.25 3.86
N GLY A 59 1.71 -2.68 3.47
CA GLY A 59 2.94 -2.56 4.24
C GLY A 59 4.12 -2.29 3.33
N ARG A 60 5.09 -1.48 3.80
CA ARG A 60 6.27 -1.11 3.03
C ARG A 60 7.49 -1.04 3.95
N VAL A 61 8.65 -1.45 3.42
CA VAL A 61 9.96 -1.29 4.04
C VAL A 61 10.77 -0.33 3.19
N ILE A 62 11.34 0.69 3.83
CA ILE A 62 12.20 1.69 3.22
C ILE A 62 13.63 1.53 3.76
N GLY A 63 14.64 1.84 2.94
CA GLY A 63 16.06 1.81 3.32
C GLY A 63 16.83 2.96 2.66
N ASP A 64 17.86 3.46 3.34
CA ASP A 64 18.92 4.42 2.96
C ASP A 64 18.57 5.51 1.91
N GLY A 65 17.35 6.05 1.95
CA GLY A 65 16.85 7.05 1.00
C GLY A 65 15.34 7.09 0.77
N GLY A 66 14.56 6.21 1.43
CA GLY A 66 13.11 6.19 1.31
C GLY A 66 12.41 7.46 1.82
N TRP A 67 11.34 7.86 1.14
CA TRP A 67 10.88 9.25 1.16
C TRP A 67 10.06 9.67 2.40
N TYR A 68 9.29 8.77 3.01
CA TYR A 68 8.55 8.99 4.28
C TYR A 68 7.79 7.71 4.73
N PHE A 69 7.36 7.69 6.00
CA PHE A 69 6.45 6.69 6.59
C PHE A 69 4.97 7.01 6.30
#